data_AF-A0AAN8KFM2-F1
#
_entry.id   AF-A0AAN8KFM2-F1
#
_cell.length_a   1.000
_cell.length_b   1.000
_cell.length_c   1.000
_cell.angle_alpha   90.00
_cell.angle_beta   90.00
_cell.angle_gamma   90.00
#
_symmetry.space_group_name_H-M   'P 1'
#
loop_
_entity.id
_entity.type
_entity.pdbx_description
1 polymer ?
#
loop_
_entity_poly.entity_id
_entity_poly.type
_entity_poly.pdbx_seq_one_letter_code
_entity_poly.pdbx_strand_id
1 'polypeptide(L)' 'MGTPWKVKNYSEGILGLHEEINDFYKYMSPRAEEERMRMEVVDRIERVIKDLWPTADVQVFGSFSTGLYLPT' A
#
# COMPACT_ATOMS: atom_id res chain seq x y z
N MET A 1 -18.93 15.48 -4.22
CA MET A 1 -18.81 14.10 -3.69
C MET A 1 -17.50 14.02 -2.94
N GLY A 2 -17.52 14.05 -1.59
CA GLY A 2 -16.29 14.19 -0.78
C GLY A 2 -15.75 12.88 -0.18
N THR A 3 -16.50 11.78 -0.27
CA THR A 3 -16.22 10.55 0.48
C THR A 3 -16.38 9.29 -0.39
N PRO A 4 -15.43 9.01 -1.31
CA PRO A 4 -15.50 7.86 -2.22
C PRO A 4 -15.49 6.49 -1.54
N TRP A 5 -14.97 6.38 -0.30
CA TRP A 5 -15.00 5.16 0.50
C TRP A 5 -16.39 4.85 1.10
N LYS A 6 -17.30 5.81 1.11
CA LYS A 6 -18.65 5.64 1.67
C LYS A 6 -19.54 4.87 0.71
N VAL A 7 -19.53 3.55 0.84
CA VAL A 7 -20.32 2.61 0.01
C VAL A 7 -21.70 2.28 0.60
N LYS A 8 -21.96 2.70 1.85
CA LYS A 8 -23.20 2.41 2.59
C LYS A 8 -23.59 3.54 3.55
N ASN A 9 -24.80 3.46 4.09
CA ASN A 9 -25.20 4.24 5.26
C ASN A 9 -24.67 3.55 6.51
N TYR A 10 -23.91 4.28 7.32
CA TYR A 10 -23.35 3.78 8.57
C TYR A 10 -24.36 3.86 9.71
N SER A 11 -24.14 3.02 10.73
CA SER A 11 -24.92 3.04 11.97
C SER A 11 -24.76 4.38 12.70
N GLU A 12 -25.67 4.74 13.61
CA GLU A 12 -25.48 5.95 14.41
C GLU A 12 -24.42 5.75 15.52
N GLY A 13 -23.80 6.85 15.93
CA GLY A 13 -22.84 6.86 17.04
C GLY A 13 -21.50 6.19 16.73
N ILE A 14 -20.84 5.69 17.77
CA ILE A 14 -19.46 5.16 17.70
C ILE A 14 -19.35 3.95 16.76
N LEU A 15 -20.42 3.17 16.63
CA LEU A 15 -20.43 2.01 15.73
C LEU A 15 -20.27 2.46 14.27
N GLY A 16 -21.01 3.49 13.85
CA GLY A 16 -20.87 4.03 12.50
C GLY A 16 -19.51 4.64 12.21
N LEU A 17 -18.91 5.29 13.21
CA LEU A 17 -17.54 5.80 13.11
C LEU A 17 -16.55 4.66 12.87
N HIS A 18 -16.69 3.54 13.59
CA HIS A 18 -15.84 2.37 13.37
C HIS A 18 -16.03 1.76 11.97
N GLU A 19 -17.27 1.67 11.50
CA GLU A 19 -17.56 1.21 10.13
C GLU A 19 -16.90 2.12 9.08
N GLU A 20 -17.01 3.44 9.24
CA GLU A 20 -16.42 4.41 8.34
C GLU A 20 -14.89 4.35 8.33
N ILE A 21 -14.24 4.21 9.50
CA ILE A 21 -12.79 4.07 9.61
C ILE A 21 -12.31 2.80 8.88
N ASN A 22 -13.03 1.68 9.04
CA ASN A 22 -12.68 0.44 8.36
C ASN A 22 -12.82 0.55 6.84
N ASP A 23 -13.88 1.18 6.35
CA ASP A 23 -14.11 1.34 4.91
C ASP A 23 -13.12 2.34 4.30
N PHE A 24 -12.77 3.41 5.04
CA PHE A 24 -11.68 4.32 4.67
C PHE A 24 -10.33 3.59 4.63
N TYR A 25 -10.03 2.77 5.65
CA TYR A 25 -8.79 1.99 5.70
C TYR A 25 -8.68 1.04 4.51
N LYS A 26 -9.75 0.31 4.16
CA LYS A 26 -9.75 -0.56 2.97
C LYS A 26 -9.59 0.21 1.67
N TYR A 27 -10.19 1.40 1.58
CA TYR A 27 -10.06 2.26 0.40
C TYR A 27 -8.62 2.78 0.22
N MET A 28 -7.97 3.16 1.32
CA MET A 28 -6.58 3.63 1.32
C MET A 28 -5.55 2.49 1.36
N SER A 29 -5.98 1.26 1.62
CA SER A 29 -5.06 0.12 1.68
C SER A 29 -4.57 -0.20 0.26
N PRO A 30 -3.27 -0.39 0.08
CA PRO A 30 -2.71 -0.76 -1.21
C PRO A 30 -3.33 -2.06 -1.71
N ARG A 31 -3.62 -2.11 -3.01
CA ARG A 31 -4.07 -3.36 -3.63
C ARG A 31 -2.86 -4.23 -3.92
N ALA A 32 -3.02 -5.55 -3.81
CA ALA A 32 -1.96 -6.52 -4.13
C ALA A 32 -1.37 -6.33 -5.54
N GLU A 33 -2.15 -5.79 -6.49
CA GLU A 33 -1.65 -5.45 -7.82
C GLU A 33 -0.68 -4.25 -7.83
N GLU A 34 -0.95 -3.23 -7.02
CA GLU A 34 -0.07 -2.05 -6.90
C GLU A 34 1.23 -2.42 -6.19
N GLU A 35 1.16 -3.29 -5.18
CA GLU A 35 2.32 -3.86 -4.52
C GLU A 35 3.17 -4.68 -5.49
N ARG A 36 2.55 -5.50 -6.35
CA ARG A 36 3.25 -6.28 -7.37
C ARG A 36 3.98 -5.39 -8.39
N MET A 37 3.37 -4.31 -8.87
CA MET A 37 4.03 -3.37 -9.78
C MET A 37 5.24 -2.68 -9.13
N ARG A 38 5.13 -2.34 -7.84
CA ARG A 38 6.23 -1.74 -7.10
C ARG A 38 7.37 -2.73 -6.87
N MET A 39 7.07 -4.00 -6.59
CA MET A 39 8.08 -5.06 -6.51
C MET A 39 8.78 -5.30 -7.86
N GLU A 40 8.08 -5.23 -8.98
CA GLU A 40 8.69 -5.40 -10.30
C GLU A 40 9.77 -4.33 -10.58
N VAL A 41 9.54 -3.08 -10.13
CA VAL A 41 10.53 -2.01 -10.24
C VAL A 41 11.75 -2.30 -9.36
N VAL A 42 11.54 -2.76 -8.13
CA VAL A 42 12.61 -3.17 -7.21
C VAL A 42 13.45 -4.29 -7.83
N ASP A 43 12.82 -5.36 -8.33
CA ASP A 43 13.49 -6.50 -8.95
C ASP A 43 14.35 -6.08 -10.15
N ARG A 44 13.91 -5.07 -10.90
CA ARG A 44 14.65 -4.56 -12.06
C ARG A 44 15.88 -3.77 -11.63
N ILE A 45 15.78 -2.99 -10.56
CA ILE A 45 16.91 -2.25 -9.98
C ILE A 45 17.91 -3.22 -9.36
N GLU A 46 17.43 -4.22 -8.61
CA GLU A 46 18.27 -5.24 -7.99
C GLU A 46 19.08 -6.01 -9.03
N ARG A 47 18.46 -6.38 -10.17
CA ARG A 47 19.17 -7.01 -11.30
C ARG A 47 20.32 -6.16 -11.83
N VAL A 48 20.10 -4.87 -12.07
CA VAL A 48 21.16 -3.96 -12.55
C VAL A 48 22.30 -3.85 -11.54
N ILE A 49 21.99 -3.79 -10.24
CA ILE A 49 23.00 -3.73 -9.18
C ILE A 49 23.82 -5.03 -9.15
N LYS A 50 23.18 -6.19 -9.25
CA LYS A 50 23.85 -7.49 -9.23
C LYS A 50 24.69 -7.76 -10.49
N ASP A 51 24.28 -7.23 -11.64
CA ASP A 51 25.07 -7.29 -12.88
C ASP A 51 26.39 -6.50 -12.76
N LEU A 52 26.37 -5.38 -12.04
CA LEU A 52 27.56 -4.53 -11.81
C LEU A 52 28.42 -5.01 -10.63
N TRP A 53 27.77 -5.45 -9.54
CA TRP A 53 28.41 -5.91 -8.31
C TRP A 53 27.72 -7.18 -7.80
N PRO A 54 28.18 -8.37 -8.24
CA PRO A 54 27.54 -9.64 -7.91
C PRO A 54 27.49 -9.98 -6.41
N THR A 55 28.36 -9.35 -5.61
CA THR A 55 28.45 -9.54 -4.15
C THR A 55 27.68 -8.50 -3.34
N ALA A 56 26.98 -7.56 -3.99
CA ALA A 56 26.19 -6.54 -3.31
C ALA A 56 24.87 -7.12 -2.77
N ASP A 57 24.51 -6.74 -1.54
CA ASP A 57 23.21 -7.05 -0.93
C ASP A 57 22.27 -5.85 -1.09
N VAL A 58 21.02 -6.10 -1.52
CA VAL A 58 20.03 -5.07 -1.79
C VAL A 58 18.84 -5.30 -0.87
N GLN A 59 18.53 -4.32 -0.02
CA GLN A 59 17.40 -4.36 0.90
C GLN A 59 16.51 -3.13 0.70
N VAL A 60 15.21 -3.36 0.56
CA VAL A 60 14.21 -2.28 0.49
C VAL A 60 13.90 -1.79 1.90
N PHE A 61 14.22 -0.53 2.19
CA PHE A 61 13.88 0.14 3.45
C PHE A 61 12.80 1.22 3.24
N GLY A 62 12.00 1.49 4.27
CA GLY A 62 10.98 2.55 4.27
C GLY A 62 9.54 2.02 4.38
N SER A 63 8.55 2.89 4.17
CA SER A 63 7.11 2.61 4.34
C SER A 63 6.56 1.47 3.46
N PHE A 64 7.35 0.95 2.51
CA PHE A 64 7.03 -0.24 1.74
C PHE A 64 7.00 -1.51 2.59
N SER A 65 7.75 -1.56 3.70
CA SER A 65 7.84 -2.76 4.55
C SER A 65 6.70 -2.91 5.57
N THR A 66 5.88 -1.88 5.80
CA THR A 66 4.87 -1.88 6.87
C THR A 66 3.41 -1.92 6.37
N GLY A 67 3.18 -1.95 5.05
CA GLY A 67 1.83 -1.94 4.47
C GLY A 67 1.03 -0.66 4.75
N LEU A 68 1.71 0.42 5.16
CA LEU A 68 1.13 1.67 5.66
C LEU A 68 1.34 2.83 4.67
N TYR A 69 1.40 2.53 3.38
CA TYR A 69 1.51 3.54 2.34
C TYR A 69 0.12 3.96 1.84
N LEU A 70 -0.12 5.27 1.82
CA LEU A 70 -1.31 5.84 1.19
C LEU A 70 -1.18 5.71 -0.35
N PRO A 71 -2.26 5.40 -1.09
CA PRO A 71 -2.22 5.36 -2.54
C PRO A 71 -2.01 6.77 -3.10
N THR A 72 -1.25 6.87 -4.18
CA THR A 72 -1.05 8.08 -5.01
C THR A 72 -1.84 7.96 -6.29
#